data_AF-M0DAJ8-F1
#
_entry.id   AF-M0DAJ8-F1
#
_cell.length_a   1.000
_cell.length_b   1.000
_cell.length_c   1.000
_cell.angle_alpha   90.00
_cell.angle_beta   90.00
_cell.angle_gamma   90.00
#
_symmetry.space_group_name_H-M   'P 1'
#
loop_
_entity.id
_entity.type
_entity.pdbx_description
1 polymer ?
#
loop_
_entity_poly.entity_id
_entity_poly.type
_entity_poly.pdbx_seq_one_letter_code
_entity_poly.pdbx_strand_id
1 'polypeptide(L)'
;MSRDTPSTERNESTAERDAYWFRTASGPPYDPLETDVRADVAVVGAGIPGLTAALELAEAGRDVAVVERERVGEGVTARSSAKVTSQHGFRYAGLVDEFGEETARGYAEANEAAIDYVERRCEAADIDTGFRRLPAYVYTEDDSKRETVESEVEAARRAGLPASLVEEVTVSEDAVGAVRFDDQAQFDPRAYLFALADAVVDAGGEIFERTRATDLDTGAPHRVRTERGNVVADDVVVATHFPVFDRGGYFARQTPKHSFVVGVRVADPPTEAHFYRESEPYLSIRSAGASADDDPIVLVGGQNHQTGKGGSTSQRYERLERQAREHFEVESVECRWSTQDFTPVDDLPYVGEMGPVSDGVYVATGFDGWGMTNGTAGGRIIADLIRDEPNPHADVFDPSRFTPSAAGDFVKENADVAASFVGDWLTKPRAEEMRNLDVDEATVLRDGDDVCGVYRDADGDVHAVSAVCPHMGCLVEWNDGDRTWDCPCHGSRFDYEGGVIDGPAVEDLASESDD
;
A
#
# COMPACT_ATOMS: atom_id res chain seq x y z
N MET A 1 33.44 3.18 -29.54
CA MET A 1 33.80 2.33 -28.39
C MET A 1 32.66 2.46 -27.41
N SER A 2 31.66 1.59 -27.57
CA SER A 2 30.52 1.48 -26.64
C SER A 2 31.06 1.08 -25.28
N ARG A 3 30.62 1.80 -24.25
CA ARG A 3 30.70 1.33 -22.88
C ARG A 3 29.33 0.77 -22.57
N ASP A 4 29.24 -0.55 -22.59
CA ASP A 4 28.11 -1.29 -22.05
C ASP A 4 28.00 -0.98 -20.56
N THR A 5 26.84 -0.50 -20.14
CA THR A 5 26.44 -0.41 -18.74
C THR A 5 26.19 -1.83 -18.24
N PRO A 6 26.72 -2.26 -17.08
CA PRO A 6 26.49 -3.62 -16.60
C PRO A 6 25.01 -3.77 -16.24
N SER A 7 24.34 -4.75 -16.85
CA SER A 7 23.11 -5.30 -16.30
C SER A 7 23.42 -5.88 -14.92
N THR A 8 22.81 -5.33 -13.88
CA THR A 8 22.91 -5.83 -12.51
C THR A 8 22.35 -7.25 -12.49
N GLU A 9 23.23 -8.26 -12.45
CA GLU A 9 22.86 -9.64 -12.15
C GLU A 9 22.30 -9.63 -10.71
N ARG A 10 20.97 -9.80 -10.58
CA ARG A 10 20.31 -9.93 -9.27
C ARG A 10 20.88 -11.14 -8.55
N ASN A 11 21.41 -10.93 -7.35
CA ASN A 11 21.89 -11.97 -6.46
C ASN A 11 20.75 -12.96 -6.15
N GLU A 12 20.97 -14.28 -6.20
CA GLU A 12 19.92 -15.29 -6.01
C GLU A 12 19.16 -15.11 -4.67
N SER A 13 19.77 -14.49 -3.65
CA SER A 13 19.13 -14.19 -2.36
C SER A 13 18.14 -13.01 -2.36
N THR A 14 18.19 -12.10 -3.34
CA THR A 14 17.22 -10.99 -3.46
C THR A 14 15.98 -11.41 -4.24
N ALA A 15 16.12 -12.33 -5.19
CA ALA A 15 15.00 -12.85 -5.95
C ALA A 15 13.92 -13.48 -5.05
N GLU A 16 14.32 -14.20 -3.99
CA GLU A 16 13.38 -14.79 -3.01
C GLU A 16 12.61 -13.75 -2.17
N ARG A 17 13.11 -12.50 -2.08
CA ARG A 17 12.51 -11.42 -1.26
C ARG A 17 11.64 -10.45 -2.05
N ASP A 18 11.63 -10.56 -3.37
CA ASP A 18 10.80 -9.72 -4.23
C ASP A 18 9.37 -10.27 -4.34
N ALA A 19 8.40 -9.37 -4.50
CA ALA A 19 7.03 -9.78 -4.76
C ALA A 19 6.93 -10.57 -6.06
N TYR A 20 6.06 -11.58 -6.08
CA TYR A 20 5.87 -12.48 -7.24
C TYR A 20 5.74 -11.73 -8.58
N TRP A 21 5.03 -10.62 -8.55
CA TRP A 21 4.72 -9.78 -9.71
C TRP A 21 5.96 -9.22 -10.43
N PHE A 22 7.09 -9.10 -9.73
CA PHE A 22 8.35 -8.63 -10.34
C PHE A 22 8.89 -9.58 -11.42
N ARG A 23 8.41 -10.82 -11.44
CA ARG A 23 8.80 -11.87 -12.40
C ARG A 23 7.81 -12.03 -13.55
N THR A 24 6.59 -11.52 -13.42
CA THR A 24 5.47 -11.81 -14.33
C THR A 24 5.24 -10.74 -15.39
N ALA A 25 5.56 -9.48 -15.10
CA ALA A 25 5.35 -8.37 -16.02
C ALA A 25 6.57 -7.43 -16.09
N SER A 26 6.74 -6.75 -17.23
CA SER A 26 7.72 -5.67 -17.40
C SER A 26 7.15 -4.62 -18.34
N GLY A 27 7.22 -3.36 -17.95
CA GLY A 27 6.78 -2.22 -18.77
C GLY A 27 7.97 -1.43 -19.35
N PRO A 28 7.70 -0.54 -20.31
CA PRO A 28 8.70 0.40 -20.79
C PRO A 28 9.13 1.36 -19.66
N PRO A 29 10.38 1.86 -19.69
CA PRO A 29 10.77 2.99 -18.84
C PRO A 29 10.12 4.29 -19.35
N TYR A 30 9.88 5.23 -18.44
CA TYR A 30 9.61 6.63 -18.79
C TYR A 30 10.80 7.51 -18.39
N ASP A 31 11.04 8.58 -19.15
CA ASP A 31 12.19 9.46 -18.93
C ASP A 31 11.99 10.31 -17.66
N PRO A 32 13.06 10.62 -16.91
CA PRO A 32 12.96 11.52 -15.78
C PRO A 32 12.68 12.95 -16.22
N LEU A 33 12.11 13.75 -15.32
CA LEU A 33 12.00 15.19 -15.54
C LEU A 33 13.41 15.80 -15.66
N GLU A 34 13.63 16.63 -16.68
CA GLU A 34 14.92 17.31 -16.88
C GLU A 34 14.84 18.85 -16.73
N THR A 35 13.64 19.41 -16.87
CA THR A 35 13.38 20.85 -16.82
C THR A 35 12.02 21.14 -16.21
N ASP A 36 11.77 22.39 -15.84
CA ASP A 36 10.44 22.82 -15.42
C ASP A 36 9.39 22.59 -16.52
N VAL A 37 8.26 21.99 -16.16
CA VAL A 37 7.10 21.75 -17.05
C VAL A 37 5.84 22.42 -16.51
N ARG A 38 4.85 22.61 -17.39
CA ARG A 38 3.52 23.12 -17.05
C ARG A 38 2.47 22.13 -17.54
N ALA A 39 1.46 21.91 -16.72
CA ALA A 39 0.31 21.05 -17.01
C ALA A 39 -0.94 21.70 -16.40
N ASP A 40 -2.14 21.25 -16.80
CA ASP A 40 -3.37 21.60 -16.07
C ASP A 40 -3.35 20.92 -14.70
N VAL A 41 -2.93 19.65 -14.66
CA VAL A 41 -2.91 18.82 -13.45
C VAL A 41 -1.55 18.15 -13.25
N ALA A 42 -0.99 18.29 -12.05
CA ALA A 42 0.17 17.51 -11.62
C ALA A 42 -0.27 16.34 -10.74
N VAL A 43 0.18 15.12 -11.03
CA VAL A 43 -0.10 13.93 -10.22
C VAL A 43 1.21 13.46 -9.58
N VAL A 44 1.24 13.38 -8.25
CA VAL A 44 2.40 12.91 -7.48
C VAL A 44 2.15 11.47 -7.04
N GLY A 45 2.89 10.53 -7.62
CA GLY A 45 2.79 9.09 -7.40
C GLY A 45 2.05 8.37 -8.53
N ALA A 46 2.72 7.40 -9.15
CA ALA A 46 2.18 6.56 -10.23
C ALA A 46 1.65 5.20 -9.72
N GLY A 47 1.06 5.20 -8.52
CA GLY A 47 0.27 4.08 -8.02
C GLY A 47 -1.14 4.05 -8.65
N ILE A 48 -1.94 3.05 -8.26
CA ILE A 48 -3.29 2.88 -8.82
C ILE A 48 -4.21 4.12 -8.70
N PRO A 49 -4.29 4.88 -7.59
CA PRO A 49 -5.11 6.09 -7.55
C PRO A 49 -4.60 7.19 -8.49
N GLY A 50 -3.27 7.40 -8.52
CA GLY A 50 -2.65 8.44 -9.34
C GLY A 50 -2.81 8.19 -10.83
N LEU A 51 -2.49 6.98 -11.30
CA LEU A 51 -2.67 6.61 -12.71
C LEU A 51 -4.14 6.59 -13.13
N THR A 52 -5.05 6.18 -12.25
CA THR A 52 -6.49 6.24 -12.55
C THR A 52 -6.96 7.68 -12.73
N ALA A 53 -6.60 8.59 -11.82
CA ALA A 53 -6.94 10.01 -11.95
C ALA A 53 -6.31 10.63 -13.20
N ALA A 54 -5.02 10.36 -13.44
CA ALA A 54 -4.30 10.85 -14.61
C ALA A 54 -4.97 10.42 -15.92
N LEU A 55 -5.38 9.16 -16.02
CA LEU A 55 -6.02 8.62 -17.21
C LEU A 55 -7.38 9.28 -17.47
N GLU A 56 -8.25 9.36 -16.46
CA GLU A 56 -9.57 9.99 -16.59
C GLU A 56 -9.46 11.47 -17.02
N LEU A 57 -8.45 12.18 -16.49
CA LEU A 57 -8.21 13.60 -16.81
C LEU A 57 -7.60 13.77 -18.21
N ALA A 58 -6.65 12.93 -18.59
CA ALA A 58 -6.05 12.96 -19.92
C ALA A 58 -7.08 12.61 -21.01
N GLU A 59 -7.93 11.60 -20.78
CA GLU A 59 -9.04 11.26 -21.70
C GLU A 59 -10.10 12.37 -21.80
N ALA A 60 -10.26 13.17 -20.74
CA ALA A 60 -11.07 14.38 -20.75
C ALA A 60 -10.38 15.57 -21.46
N GLY A 61 -9.17 15.38 -21.97
CA GLY A 61 -8.40 16.38 -22.73
C GLY A 61 -7.66 17.40 -21.88
N ARG A 62 -7.35 17.07 -20.61
CA ARG A 62 -6.48 17.88 -19.75
C ARG A 62 -5.02 17.57 -20.02
N ASP A 63 -4.17 18.59 -19.92
CA ASP A 63 -2.71 18.40 -19.92
C ASP A 63 -2.30 17.85 -18.53
N VAL A 64 -1.80 16.61 -18.47
CA VAL A 64 -1.47 15.92 -17.20
C VAL A 64 0.01 15.56 -17.14
N ALA A 65 0.66 15.87 -16.02
CA ALA A 65 2.03 15.46 -15.73
C ALA A 65 2.08 14.60 -14.45
N VAL A 66 2.49 13.34 -14.58
CA VAL A 66 2.68 12.40 -13.46
C VAL A 66 4.15 12.35 -13.09
N VAL A 67 4.48 12.50 -11.81
CA VAL A 67 5.84 12.30 -11.28
C VAL A 67 5.87 11.11 -10.33
N GLU A 68 6.81 10.21 -10.57
CA GLU A 68 7.04 9.00 -9.77
C GLU A 68 8.49 8.98 -9.27
N ARG A 69 8.68 8.71 -7.99
CA ARG A 69 10.01 8.69 -7.36
C ARG A 69 10.85 7.54 -7.89
N GLU A 70 10.26 6.38 -8.09
CA GLU A 70 10.91 5.19 -8.63
C GLU A 70 10.48 4.95 -10.09
N ARG A 71 10.09 3.73 -10.43
CA ARG A 71 9.43 3.40 -11.70
C ARG A 71 7.98 2.98 -11.45
N VAL A 72 7.16 3.13 -12.48
CA VAL A 72 5.80 2.57 -12.47
C VAL A 72 5.87 1.08 -12.15
N GLY A 73 5.01 0.61 -11.25
CA GLY A 73 4.99 -0.78 -10.83
C GLY A 73 6.12 -1.20 -9.88
N GLU A 74 6.80 -0.25 -9.24
CA GLU A 74 7.80 -0.52 -8.18
C GLU A 74 7.33 -0.11 -6.77
N GLY A 75 6.11 0.40 -6.61
CA GLY A 75 5.53 0.84 -5.32
C GLY A 75 4.64 -0.20 -4.61
N VAL A 76 3.80 0.26 -3.68
CA VAL A 76 2.91 -0.57 -2.83
C VAL A 76 1.89 -1.38 -3.63
N THR A 77 1.27 -0.80 -4.66
CA THR A 77 0.31 -1.51 -5.52
C THR A 77 0.90 -2.81 -6.08
N ALA A 78 2.17 -2.77 -6.51
CA ALA A 78 2.95 -3.89 -7.03
C ALA A 78 3.49 -4.85 -5.96
N ARG A 79 3.23 -4.59 -4.66
CA ARG A 79 3.54 -5.47 -3.52
C ARG A 79 2.27 -5.90 -2.76
N SER A 80 1.09 -5.62 -3.28
CA SER A 80 -0.15 -6.14 -2.73
C SER A 80 -0.39 -7.60 -3.16
N SER A 81 -1.40 -8.25 -2.56
CA SER A 81 -1.96 -9.48 -3.11
C SER A 81 -2.96 -9.23 -4.25
N ALA A 82 -3.21 -7.99 -4.67
CA ALA A 82 -4.07 -7.63 -5.81
C ALA A 82 -5.48 -8.27 -5.84
N LYS A 83 -6.13 -8.36 -4.68
CA LYS A 83 -7.58 -8.64 -4.62
C LYS A 83 -8.32 -7.37 -5.01
N VAL A 84 -9.23 -7.48 -5.97
CA VAL A 84 -10.06 -6.39 -6.50
C VAL A 84 -11.49 -6.70 -6.06
N THR A 85 -11.84 -6.28 -4.85
CA THR A 85 -13.07 -6.68 -4.18
C THR A 85 -13.83 -5.46 -3.66
N SER A 86 -15.13 -5.59 -3.42
CA SER A 86 -15.88 -4.76 -2.47
C SER A 86 -15.99 -5.46 -1.11
N GLN A 87 -15.66 -6.76 -1.05
CA GLN A 87 -15.57 -7.52 0.19
C GLN A 87 -14.27 -7.17 0.95
N HIS A 88 -14.38 -6.31 1.97
CA HIS A 88 -13.25 -5.74 2.72
C HIS A 88 -13.18 -6.24 4.17
N GLY A 89 -13.23 -7.56 4.38
CA GLY A 89 -13.39 -8.15 5.71
C GLY A 89 -14.86 -8.10 6.19
N PHE A 90 -15.08 -8.12 7.51
CA PHE A 90 -16.40 -7.83 8.10
C PHE A 90 -16.59 -6.31 8.24
N ARG A 91 -17.08 -5.67 7.18
CA ARG A 91 -16.99 -4.23 6.99
C ARG A 91 -18.33 -3.50 7.05
N TYR A 92 -19.34 -4.03 6.37
CA TYR A 92 -20.58 -3.33 6.11
C TYR A 92 -21.48 -3.19 7.33
N ALA A 93 -21.47 -4.16 8.25
CA ALA A 93 -22.19 -4.03 9.51
C ALA A 93 -21.65 -2.85 10.33
N GLY A 94 -20.32 -2.74 10.47
CA GLY A 94 -19.68 -1.61 11.15
C GLY A 94 -19.96 -0.27 10.47
N LEU A 95 -19.86 -0.21 9.14
CA LEU A 95 -20.19 1.01 8.39
C LEU A 95 -21.64 1.46 8.59
N VAL A 96 -22.59 0.53 8.61
CA VAL A 96 -24.00 0.83 8.86
C VAL A 96 -24.20 1.35 10.28
N ASP A 97 -23.57 0.73 11.27
CA ASP A 97 -23.70 1.12 12.67
C ASP A 97 -23.10 2.52 12.94
N GLU A 98 -21.99 2.85 12.30
CA GLU A 98 -21.25 4.08 12.53
C GLU A 98 -21.72 5.26 11.67
N PHE A 99 -21.93 5.03 10.37
CA PHE A 99 -22.22 6.07 9.38
C PHE A 99 -23.62 5.99 8.78
N GLY A 100 -24.34 4.88 9.02
CA GLY A 100 -25.67 4.65 8.47
C GLY A 100 -25.68 3.96 7.11
N GLU A 101 -26.87 3.53 6.69
CA GLU A 101 -27.06 2.72 5.49
C GLU A 101 -26.71 3.43 4.18
N GLU A 102 -26.85 4.77 4.13
CA GLU A 102 -26.56 5.55 2.92
C GLU A 102 -25.06 5.59 2.64
N THR A 103 -24.24 5.87 3.66
CA THR A 103 -22.77 5.85 3.54
C THR A 103 -22.26 4.44 3.23
N ALA A 104 -22.78 3.41 3.90
CA ALA A 104 -22.41 2.03 3.62
C ALA A 104 -22.74 1.62 2.17
N ARG A 105 -23.89 2.07 1.64
CA ARG A 105 -24.26 1.88 0.24
C ARG A 105 -23.35 2.66 -0.72
N GLY A 106 -23.06 3.93 -0.43
CA GLY A 106 -22.15 4.71 -1.27
C GLY A 106 -20.74 4.11 -1.33
N TYR A 107 -20.24 3.57 -0.22
CA TYR A 107 -18.99 2.83 -0.19
C TYR A 107 -19.04 1.53 -1.02
N ALA A 108 -20.14 0.78 -0.92
CA ALA A 108 -20.36 -0.43 -1.73
C ALA A 108 -20.38 -0.12 -3.23
N GLU A 109 -21.20 0.85 -3.63
CA GLU A 109 -21.39 1.25 -5.03
C GLU A 109 -20.08 1.76 -5.65
N ALA A 110 -19.32 2.58 -4.93
CA ALA A 110 -18.03 3.08 -5.39
C ALA A 110 -17.03 1.95 -5.67
N ASN A 111 -16.98 0.95 -4.78
CA ASN A 111 -16.05 -0.18 -4.91
C ASN A 111 -16.49 -1.17 -5.99
N GLU A 112 -17.77 -1.52 -6.11
CA GLU A 112 -18.25 -2.36 -7.23
C GLU A 112 -18.02 -1.66 -8.58
N ALA A 113 -18.29 -0.35 -8.66
CA ALA A 113 -18.00 0.43 -9.86
C ALA A 113 -16.50 0.50 -10.19
N ALA A 114 -15.62 0.38 -9.18
CA ALA A 114 -14.18 0.26 -9.37
C ALA A 114 -13.78 -1.12 -9.93
N ILE A 115 -14.41 -2.21 -9.50
CA ILE A 115 -14.17 -3.54 -10.08
C ILE A 115 -14.54 -3.53 -11.58
N ASP A 116 -15.72 -3.01 -11.91
CA ASP A 116 -16.17 -2.89 -13.32
C ASP A 116 -15.24 -1.98 -14.14
N TYR A 117 -14.71 -0.92 -13.52
CA TYR A 117 -13.75 -0.04 -14.17
C TYR A 117 -12.45 -0.76 -14.50
N VAL A 118 -11.89 -1.48 -13.52
CA VAL A 118 -10.69 -2.30 -13.70
C VAL A 118 -10.90 -3.30 -14.83
N GLU A 119 -12.04 -4.02 -14.85
CA GLU A 119 -12.37 -4.98 -15.91
C GLU A 119 -12.29 -4.33 -17.29
N ARG A 120 -12.99 -3.21 -17.49
CA ARG A 120 -12.97 -2.48 -18.79
C ARG A 120 -11.58 -2.03 -19.19
N ARG A 121 -10.76 -1.58 -18.24
CA ARG A 121 -9.37 -1.15 -18.51
C ARG A 121 -8.48 -2.34 -18.86
N CYS A 122 -8.66 -3.48 -18.20
CA CYS A 122 -7.99 -4.74 -18.56
C CYS A 122 -8.40 -5.24 -19.96
N GLU A 123 -9.69 -5.18 -20.31
CA GLU A 123 -10.19 -5.59 -21.63
C GLU A 123 -9.68 -4.70 -22.77
N ALA A 124 -9.44 -3.42 -22.48
CA ALA A 124 -8.91 -2.46 -23.44
C ALA A 124 -7.38 -2.51 -23.58
N ALA A 125 -6.69 -3.20 -22.68
CA ALA A 125 -5.23 -3.24 -22.64
C ALA A 125 -4.63 -4.18 -23.70
N ASP A 126 -3.49 -3.79 -24.27
CA ASP A 126 -2.71 -4.64 -25.18
C ASP A 126 -1.83 -5.67 -24.45
N ILE A 127 -1.79 -5.62 -23.12
CA ILE A 127 -1.07 -6.54 -22.24
C ILE A 127 -2.05 -7.47 -21.52
N ASP A 128 -1.71 -8.75 -21.42
CA ASP A 128 -2.47 -9.69 -20.58
C ASP A 128 -2.28 -9.33 -19.10
N THR A 129 -3.32 -8.75 -18.51
CA THR A 129 -3.33 -8.39 -17.09
C THR A 129 -3.68 -9.57 -16.19
N GLY A 130 -4.03 -10.74 -16.75
CA GLY A 130 -4.50 -11.90 -15.99
C GLY A 130 -5.82 -11.64 -15.25
N PHE A 131 -6.61 -10.65 -15.69
CA PHE A 131 -7.86 -10.26 -15.05
C PHE A 131 -8.88 -11.40 -15.08
N ARG A 132 -9.44 -11.73 -13.91
CA ARG A 132 -10.48 -12.75 -13.78
C ARG A 132 -11.48 -12.40 -12.70
N ARG A 133 -12.77 -12.61 -12.99
CA ARG A 133 -13.85 -12.56 -12.01
C ARG A 133 -13.88 -13.86 -11.20
N LEU A 134 -13.94 -13.76 -9.87
CA LEU A 134 -13.89 -14.88 -8.93
C LEU A 134 -14.76 -14.59 -7.69
N PRO A 135 -15.24 -15.62 -6.99
CA PRO A 135 -15.87 -15.43 -5.69
C PRO A 135 -14.85 -15.08 -4.61
N ALA A 136 -15.25 -14.25 -3.65
CA ALA A 136 -14.47 -13.93 -2.46
C ALA A 136 -15.22 -14.37 -1.19
N TYR A 137 -14.46 -14.90 -0.23
CA TYR A 137 -14.96 -15.41 1.03
C TYR A 137 -14.26 -14.72 2.21
N VAL A 138 -15.03 -14.11 3.11
CA VAL A 138 -14.58 -13.72 4.44
C VAL A 138 -15.21 -14.68 5.45
N TYR A 139 -14.37 -15.33 6.27
CA TYR A 139 -14.81 -16.36 7.20
C TYR A 139 -14.14 -16.24 8.57
N THR A 140 -14.65 -16.99 9.53
CA THR A 140 -14.10 -17.11 10.89
C THR A 140 -14.18 -18.56 11.35
N GLU A 141 -13.25 -18.97 12.21
CA GLU A 141 -13.22 -20.27 12.89
C GLU A 141 -13.67 -20.12 14.36
N ASP A 142 -14.01 -18.90 14.78
CA ASP A 142 -14.52 -18.59 16.12
C ASP A 142 -16.05 -18.69 16.15
N ASP A 143 -16.58 -19.74 16.80
CA ASP A 143 -18.01 -19.99 17.02
C ASP A 143 -18.77 -18.77 17.56
N SER A 144 -18.10 -17.94 18.38
CA SER A 144 -18.72 -16.76 19.00
C SER A 144 -19.01 -15.63 17.99
N LYS A 145 -18.41 -15.69 16.81
CA LYS A 145 -18.56 -14.68 15.74
C LYS A 145 -19.61 -15.04 14.69
N ARG A 146 -20.39 -16.12 14.86
CA ARG A 146 -21.42 -16.50 13.88
C ARG A 146 -22.46 -15.39 13.64
N GLU A 147 -22.91 -14.72 14.70
CA GLU A 147 -23.83 -13.57 14.58
C GLU A 147 -23.19 -12.40 13.82
N THR A 148 -21.86 -12.21 13.92
CA THR A 148 -21.12 -11.21 13.14
C THR A 148 -21.18 -11.52 11.64
N VAL A 149 -20.99 -12.78 11.24
CA VAL A 149 -21.10 -13.21 9.84
C VAL A 149 -22.51 -12.95 9.30
N GLU A 150 -23.55 -13.31 10.07
CA GLU A 150 -24.95 -13.11 9.66
C GLU A 150 -25.30 -11.63 9.54
N SER A 151 -24.87 -10.80 10.50
CA SER A 151 -25.05 -9.34 10.46
C SER A 151 -24.37 -8.72 9.25
N GLU A 152 -23.15 -9.16 8.94
CA GLU A 152 -22.39 -8.69 7.78
C GLU A 152 -23.10 -9.01 6.45
N VAL A 153 -23.60 -10.25 6.28
CA VAL A 153 -24.37 -10.63 5.08
C VAL A 153 -25.59 -9.72 4.91
N GLU A 154 -26.34 -9.50 5.99
CA GLU A 154 -27.54 -8.67 5.95
C GLU A 154 -27.22 -7.20 5.65
N ALA A 155 -26.16 -6.64 6.26
CA ALA A 155 -25.71 -5.28 5.98
C ALA A 155 -25.24 -5.13 4.53
N ALA A 156 -24.41 -6.05 4.03
CA ALA A 156 -23.93 -6.03 2.66
C ALA A 156 -25.06 -6.13 1.64
N ARG A 157 -26.06 -7.00 1.87
CA ARG A 157 -27.27 -7.09 1.02
C ARG A 157 -28.05 -5.78 0.99
N ARG A 158 -28.22 -5.11 2.14
CA ARG A 158 -28.90 -3.80 2.20
C ARG A 158 -28.11 -2.70 1.49
N ALA A 159 -26.78 -2.82 1.45
CA ALA A 159 -25.89 -1.97 0.67
C ALA A 159 -25.89 -2.29 -0.84
N GLY A 160 -26.61 -3.33 -1.28
CA GLY A 160 -26.75 -3.69 -2.70
C GLY A 160 -25.74 -4.70 -3.23
N LEU A 161 -24.95 -5.32 -2.34
CA LEU A 161 -23.85 -6.21 -2.72
C LEU A 161 -24.31 -7.65 -2.98
N PRO A 162 -23.55 -8.44 -3.77
CA PRO A 162 -23.86 -9.83 -4.10
C PRO A 162 -23.53 -10.80 -2.94
N ALA A 163 -23.98 -10.48 -1.72
CA ALA A 163 -23.61 -11.19 -0.51
C ALA A 163 -24.51 -12.41 -0.22
N SER A 164 -23.87 -13.53 0.09
CA SER A 164 -24.52 -14.76 0.54
C SER A 164 -23.82 -15.35 1.77
N LEU A 165 -24.61 -15.97 2.66
CA LEU A 165 -24.09 -16.78 3.75
C LEU A 165 -23.80 -18.19 3.21
N VAL A 166 -22.60 -18.70 3.48
CA VAL A 166 -22.21 -20.08 3.18
C VAL A 166 -21.65 -20.75 4.44
N GLU A 167 -21.89 -22.05 4.59
CA GLU A 167 -21.42 -22.82 5.75
C GLU A 167 -20.06 -23.48 5.48
N GLU A 168 -19.75 -23.82 4.24
CA GLU A 168 -18.55 -24.57 3.86
C GLU A 168 -17.51 -23.65 3.20
N VAL A 169 -16.27 -23.69 3.70
CA VAL A 169 -15.12 -22.97 3.15
C VAL A 169 -14.05 -23.99 2.79
N THR A 170 -13.64 -24.05 1.53
CA THR A 170 -12.75 -25.10 1.01
C THR A 170 -11.36 -25.13 1.65
N VAL A 171 -10.90 -23.98 2.19
CA VAL A 171 -9.60 -23.85 2.85
C VAL A 171 -9.65 -24.01 4.38
N SER A 172 -10.83 -24.26 4.96
CA SER A 172 -10.99 -24.47 6.41
C SER A 172 -12.22 -25.31 6.74
N GLU A 173 -11.98 -26.50 7.29
CA GLU A 173 -13.04 -27.38 7.82
C GLU A 173 -13.65 -26.86 9.13
N ASP A 174 -12.94 -25.97 9.82
CA ASP A 174 -13.34 -25.37 11.11
C ASP A 174 -14.12 -24.06 10.92
N ALA A 175 -14.36 -23.63 9.68
CA ALA A 175 -15.14 -22.43 9.41
C ALA A 175 -16.57 -22.57 9.95
N VAL A 176 -16.99 -21.60 10.77
CA VAL A 176 -18.32 -21.62 11.42
C VAL A 176 -19.40 -20.91 10.58
N GLY A 177 -18.97 -20.35 9.44
CA GLY A 177 -19.76 -19.58 8.49
C GLY A 177 -18.86 -18.60 7.73
N ALA A 178 -19.28 -18.23 6.52
CA ALA A 178 -18.60 -17.24 5.71
C ALA A 178 -19.56 -16.35 4.94
N VAL A 179 -19.12 -15.11 4.73
CA VAL A 179 -19.72 -14.18 3.79
C VAL A 179 -19.06 -14.43 2.43
N ARG A 180 -19.85 -14.81 1.42
CA ARG A 180 -19.41 -14.96 0.03
C ARG A 180 -19.95 -13.82 -0.81
N PHE A 181 -19.07 -13.12 -1.52
CA PHE A 181 -19.43 -12.20 -2.60
C PHE A 181 -19.06 -12.84 -3.93
N ASP A 182 -19.99 -12.86 -4.86
CA ASP A 182 -19.72 -13.26 -6.24
C ASP A 182 -19.20 -12.09 -7.08
N ASP A 183 -18.68 -12.40 -8.27
CA ASP A 183 -18.23 -11.42 -9.27
C ASP A 183 -17.20 -10.40 -8.75
N GLN A 184 -16.38 -10.79 -7.77
CA GLN A 184 -15.18 -10.04 -7.39
C GLN A 184 -14.07 -10.31 -8.40
N ALA A 185 -12.88 -9.73 -8.26
CA ALA A 185 -11.84 -9.93 -9.27
C ALA A 185 -10.41 -9.94 -8.74
N GLN A 186 -9.51 -10.41 -9.58
CA GLN A 186 -8.06 -10.31 -9.40
C GLN A 186 -7.37 -10.04 -10.72
N PHE A 187 -6.15 -9.52 -10.65
CA PHE A 187 -5.24 -9.36 -11.79
C PHE A 187 -3.78 -9.50 -11.35
N ASP A 188 -2.87 -9.36 -12.30
CA ASP A 188 -1.47 -8.99 -12.08
C ASP A 188 -1.35 -7.46 -11.91
N PRO A 189 -0.95 -6.97 -10.73
CA PRO A 189 -0.95 -5.54 -10.43
C PRO A 189 0.09 -4.75 -11.22
N ARG A 190 1.19 -5.39 -11.64
CA ARG A 190 2.22 -4.71 -12.42
C ARG A 190 1.81 -4.60 -13.87
N ALA A 191 1.28 -5.67 -14.46
CA ALA A 191 0.71 -5.63 -15.80
C ALA A 191 -0.41 -4.58 -15.90
N TYR A 192 -1.30 -4.51 -14.90
CA TYR A 192 -2.36 -3.51 -14.85
C TYR A 192 -1.83 -2.07 -14.76
N LEU A 193 -0.82 -1.80 -13.92
CA LEU A 193 -0.22 -0.46 -13.83
C LEU A 193 0.47 -0.05 -15.14
N PHE A 194 1.15 -0.96 -15.83
CA PHE A 194 1.73 -0.68 -17.14
C PHE A 194 0.65 -0.38 -18.17
N ALA A 195 -0.45 -1.14 -18.18
CA ALA A 195 -1.60 -0.86 -19.04
C ALA A 195 -2.19 0.54 -18.78
N LEU A 196 -2.34 0.94 -17.51
CA LEU A 196 -2.82 2.28 -17.17
C LEU A 196 -1.82 3.37 -17.58
N ALA A 197 -0.52 3.17 -17.34
CA ALA A 197 0.50 4.15 -17.69
C ALA A 197 0.60 4.36 -19.21
N ASP A 198 0.55 3.27 -20.00
CA ASP A 198 0.50 3.35 -21.46
C ASP A 198 -0.76 4.08 -21.93
N ALA A 199 -1.91 3.79 -21.32
CA ALA A 199 -3.16 4.49 -21.63
C ALA A 199 -3.10 5.99 -21.30
N VAL A 200 -2.43 6.40 -20.22
CA VAL A 200 -2.21 7.82 -19.88
C VAL A 200 -1.40 8.51 -20.99
N VAL A 201 -0.32 7.87 -21.45
CA VAL A 201 0.54 8.41 -22.51
C VAL A 201 -0.19 8.45 -23.85
N ASP A 202 -0.97 7.42 -24.19
CA ASP A 202 -1.79 7.39 -25.41
C ASP A 202 -2.88 8.46 -25.41
N ALA A 203 -3.41 8.82 -24.23
CA ALA A 203 -4.34 9.93 -24.05
C ALA A 203 -3.65 11.32 -24.08
N GLY A 204 -2.31 11.37 -24.14
CA GLY A 204 -1.52 12.60 -24.24
C GLY A 204 -0.92 13.11 -22.93
N GLY A 205 -1.05 12.36 -21.83
CA GLY A 205 -0.37 12.67 -20.57
C GLY A 205 1.12 12.37 -20.60
N GLU A 206 1.88 12.98 -19.70
CA GLU A 206 3.32 12.75 -19.53
C GLU A 206 3.59 12.07 -18.19
N ILE A 207 4.49 11.07 -18.19
CA ILE A 207 4.92 10.36 -16.97
C ILE A 207 6.43 10.54 -16.83
N PHE A 208 6.86 10.96 -15.65
CA PHE A 208 8.26 11.18 -15.30
C PHE A 208 8.68 10.26 -14.15
N GLU A 209 9.37 9.17 -14.47
CA GLU A 209 9.96 8.27 -13.47
C GLU A 209 11.21 8.89 -12.82
N ARG A 210 11.70 8.32 -11.72
CA ARG A 210 12.93 8.75 -11.05
C ARG A 210 12.95 10.24 -10.71
N THR A 211 11.77 10.78 -10.41
CA THR A 211 11.52 12.20 -10.18
C THR A 211 10.82 12.33 -8.83
N ARG A 212 11.62 12.39 -7.77
CA ARG A 212 11.12 12.53 -6.39
C ARG A 212 10.54 13.93 -6.20
N ALA A 213 9.25 14.02 -5.89
CA ALA A 213 8.67 15.25 -5.38
C ALA A 213 9.11 15.49 -3.94
N THR A 214 9.64 16.67 -3.64
CA THR A 214 10.26 17.01 -2.35
C THR A 214 9.49 18.06 -1.58
N ASP A 215 8.70 18.89 -2.28
CA ASP A 215 7.90 19.95 -1.66
C ASP A 215 6.75 20.37 -2.58
N LEU A 216 5.74 21.02 -2.02
CA LEU A 216 4.60 21.59 -2.74
C LEU A 216 4.37 23.01 -2.28
N ASP A 217 4.43 23.98 -3.20
CA ASP A 217 4.02 25.36 -2.97
C ASP A 217 2.59 25.58 -3.49
N THR A 218 1.66 25.87 -2.60
CA THR A 218 0.22 26.01 -2.90
C THR A 218 -0.15 27.43 -3.34
N GLY A 219 0.71 28.05 -4.15
CA GLY A 219 0.37 29.29 -4.87
C GLY A 219 -0.69 29.05 -5.94
N ALA A 220 -1.06 30.10 -6.68
CA ALA A 220 -1.90 29.99 -7.87
C ALA A 220 -1.09 30.50 -9.09
N PRO A 221 -0.57 29.61 -9.95
CA PRO A 221 -0.68 28.14 -9.94
C PRO A 221 0.17 27.46 -8.86
N HIS A 222 -0.16 26.21 -8.54
CA HIS A 222 0.62 25.36 -7.63
C HIS A 222 1.98 25.00 -8.25
N ARG A 223 2.95 24.66 -7.40
CA ARG A 223 4.26 24.20 -7.83
C ARG A 223 4.73 23.00 -7.02
N VAL A 224 4.77 21.84 -7.66
CA VAL A 224 5.44 20.64 -7.14
C VAL A 224 6.93 20.77 -7.42
N ARG A 225 7.74 20.80 -6.36
CA ARG A 225 9.21 20.81 -6.47
C ARG A 225 9.71 19.38 -6.51
N THR A 226 10.69 19.13 -7.36
CA THR A 226 11.36 17.83 -7.47
C THR A 226 12.87 18.02 -7.45
N GLU A 227 13.61 16.92 -7.33
CA GLU A 227 15.07 16.91 -7.40
C GLU A 227 15.64 17.32 -8.78
N ARG A 228 14.80 17.34 -9.84
CA ARG A 228 15.25 17.49 -11.24
C ARG A 228 14.57 18.62 -12.02
N GLY A 229 13.60 19.30 -11.42
CA GLY A 229 12.80 20.36 -12.05
C GLY A 229 11.48 20.57 -11.30
N ASN A 230 10.69 21.55 -11.69
CA ASN A 230 9.37 21.78 -11.09
C ASN A 230 8.23 21.45 -12.06
N VAL A 231 7.14 20.91 -11.53
CA VAL A 231 5.85 20.85 -12.24
C VAL A 231 4.98 21.98 -11.72
N VAL A 232 4.51 22.85 -12.63
CA VAL A 232 3.58 23.94 -12.31
C VAL A 232 2.22 23.59 -12.87
N ALA A 233 1.20 23.55 -12.02
CA ALA A 233 -0.15 23.12 -12.40
C ALA A 233 -1.24 23.90 -11.67
N ASP A 234 -2.45 23.92 -12.23
CA ASP A 234 -3.62 24.54 -11.60
C ASP A 234 -4.16 23.63 -10.49
N ASP A 235 -4.17 22.31 -10.73
CA ASP A 235 -4.56 21.30 -9.74
C ASP A 235 -3.40 20.31 -9.45
N VAL A 236 -3.38 19.76 -8.23
CA VAL A 236 -2.39 18.76 -7.79
C VAL A 236 -3.08 17.58 -7.14
N VAL A 237 -2.77 16.36 -7.58
CA VAL A 237 -3.21 15.11 -6.94
C VAL A 237 -2.04 14.47 -6.20
N VAL A 238 -2.15 14.34 -4.88
CA VAL A 238 -1.16 13.64 -4.04
C VAL A 238 -1.63 12.22 -3.77
N ALA A 239 -1.02 11.28 -4.50
CA ALA A 239 -1.37 9.86 -4.54
C ALA A 239 -0.20 8.96 -4.08
N THR A 240 0.52 9.41 -3.06
CA THR A 240 1.82 8.87 -2.63
C THR A 240 1.74 7.82 -1.53
N HIS A 241 0.62 7.09 -1.44
CA HIS A 241 0.31 6.13 -0.37
C HIS A 241 0.10 6.79 1.01
N PHE A 242 1.14 7.36 1.63
CA PHE A 242 0.98 8.40 2.65
C PHE A 242 1.06 9.76 1.94
N PRO A 243 0.18 10.73 2.22
CA PRO A 243 0.24 12.05 1.57
C PRO A 243 1.51 12.79 1.96
N VAL A 244 2.51 12.78 1.08
CA VAL A 244 3.70 13.63 1.25
C VAL A 244 3.23 15.08 1.14
N PHE A 245 3.81 15.99 1.93
CA PHE A 245 3.29 17.35 2.17
C PHE A 245 2.08 17.40 3.12
N ASP A 246 2.18 16.73 4.27
CA ASP A 246 1.09 16.55 5.24
C ASP A 246 0.54 17.86 5.85
N ARG A 247 -0.29 18.55 5.06
CA ARG A 247 -0.98 19.80 5.40
C ARG A 247 -2.35 19.55 6.00
N GLY A 248 -2.85 18.31 5.93
CA GLY A 248 -4.13 17.87 6.45
C GLY A 248 -4.05 17.18 7.83
N GLY A 249 -2.85 17.03 8.38
CA GLY A 249 -2.62 16.34 9.66
C GLY A 249 -2.86 14.83 9.58
N TYR A 250 -2.63 14.23 8.40
CA TYR A 250 -2.82 12.80 8.14
C TYR A 250 -1.96 11.92 9.04
N PHE A 251 -0.79 12.39 9.50
CA PHE A 251 0.05 11.71 10.49
C PHE A 251 -0.72 11.32 11.77
N ALA A 252 -1.76 12.08 12.11
CA ALA A 252 -2.60 11.86 13.30
C ALA A 252 -3.93 11.15 12.98
N ARG A 253 -4.22 10.88 11.70
CA ARG A 253 -5.51 10.38 11.19
C ARG A 253 -5.44 8.97 10.61
N GLN A 254 -4.24 8.40 10.53
CA GLN A 254 -4.05 7.03 10.04
C GLN A 254 -2.84 6.39 10.69
N THR A 255 -2.88 5.07 10.82
CA THR A 255 -1.83 4.28 11.45
C THR A 255 -1.18 3.36 10.41
N PRO A 256 0.16 3.31 10.34
CA PRO A 256 0.86 2.40 9.44
C PRO A 256 0.74 0.95 9.93
N LYS A 257 0.40 0.06 9.01
CA LYS A 257 0.27 -1.38 9.24
C LYS A 257 1.14 -2.12 8.24
N HIS A 258 1.96 -3.02 8.75
CA HIS A 258 2.86 -3.85 7.95
C HIS A 258 2.32 -5.28 7.88
N SER A 259 2.28 -5.83 6.67
CA SER A 259 1.67 -7.11 6.34
C SER A 259 2.60 -7.94 5.47
N PHE A 260 2.53 -9.26 5.61
CA PHE A 260 3.45 -10.20 4.97
C PHE A 260 2.75 -11.07 3.96
N VAL A 261 3.48 -11.49 2.93
CA VAL A 261 3.04 -12.49 1.95
C VAL A 261 4.15 -13.51 1.72
N VAL A 262 3.78 -14.78 1.63
CA VAL A 262 4.61 -15.85 1.06
C VAL A 262 3.91 -16.43 -0.16
N GLY A 263 4.65 -16.61 -1.25
CA GLY A 263 4.21 -17.32 -2.44
C GLY A 263 4.73 -18.74 -2.41
N VAL A 264 3.84 -19.72 -2.46
CA VAL A 264 4.16 -21.15 -2.35
C VAL A 264 3.58 -21.96 -3.50
N ARG A 265 4.30 -23.02 -3.89
CA ARG A 265 3.74 -24.11 -4.71
C ARG A 265 3.18 -25.18 -3.79
N VAL A 266 2.01 -25.71 -4.14
CA VAL A 266 1.29 -26.69 -3.33
C VAL A 266 0.83 -27.83 -4.22
N ALA A 267 0.81 -29.05 -3.69
CA ALA A 267 0.42 -30.24 -4.44
C ALA A 267 -1.04 -30.17 -4.95
N ASP A 268 -1.94 -29.62 -4.12
CA ASP A 268 -3.35 -29.44 -4.41
C ASP A 268 -3.76 -27.98 -4.18
N PRO A 269 -3.69 -27.11 -5.22
CA PRO A 269 -4.07 -25.71 -5.08
C PRO A 269 -5.56 -25.56 -4.77
N PRO A 270 -5.96 -24.58 -3.95
CA PRO A 270 -7.36 -24.34 -3.63
C PRO A 270 -8.15 -23.91 -4.87
N THR A 271 -9.47 -24.09 -4.82
CA THR A 271 -10.39 -23.61 -5.85
C THR A 271 -10.15 -22.13 -6.17
N GLU A 272 -10.34 -21.74 -7.43
CA GLU A 272 -10.21 -20.34 -7.88
C GLU A 272 -11.19 -19.42 -7.14
N ALA A 273 -10.72 -18.82 -6.05
CA ALA A 273 -11.46 -17.94 -5.16
C ALA A 273 -10.48 -17.14 -4.29
N HIS A 274 -10.99 -16.11 -3.62
CA HIS A 274 -10.27 -15.42 -2.56
C HIS A 274 -10.77 -15.88 -1.20
N PHE A 275 -9.86 -16.12 -0.27
CA PHE A 275 -10.20 -16.43 1.11
C PHE A 275 -9.55 -15.43 2.05
N TYR A 276 -10.30 -15.01 3.06
CA TYR A 276 -9.84 -14.11 4.11
C TYR A 276 -10.43 -14.56 5.45
N ARG A 277 -9.57 -15.00 6.37
CA ARG A 277 -9.95 -15.36 7.74
C ARG A 277 -9.83 -14.16 8.65
N GLU A 278 -10.96 -13.66 9.14
CA GLU A 278 -11.04 -12.56 10.09
C GLU A 278 -10.58 -13.02 11.49
N SER A 279 -9.28 -12.85 11.75
CA SER A 279 -8.61 -13.27 12.98
C SER A 279 -7.42 -12.34 13.25
N GLU A 280 -6.83 -12.40 14.45
CA GLU A 280 -5.62 -11.64 14.77
C GLU A 280 -4.49 -12.60 15.16
N PRO A 281 -3.43 -12.73 14.32
CA PRO A 281 -3.26 -12.13 12.99
C PRO A 281 -4.20 -12.76 11.94
N TYR A 282 -4.54 -11.99 10.89
CA TYR A 282 -5.41 -12.48 9.82
C TYR A 282 -4.70 -13.52 8.94
N LEU A 283 -5.48 -14.26 8.14
CA LEU A 283 -4.97 -15.11 7.07
C LEU A 283 -5.68 -14.78 5.76
N SER A 284 -4.93 -14.52 4.70
CA SER A 284 -5.46 -14.20 3.36
C SER A 284 -4.87 -15.17 2.36
N ILE A 285 -5.70 -15.79 1.53
CA ILE A 285 -5.27 -16.77 0.52
C ILE A 285 -5.88 -16.40 -0.82
N ARG A 286 -5.07 -16.49 -1.88
CA ARG A 286 -5.54 -16.56 -3.28
C ARG A 286 -4.48 -17.19 -4.17
N SER A 287 -4.88 -17.63 -5.35
CA SER A 287 -3.95 -18.09 -6.39
C SER A 287 -3.50 -16.93 -7.30
N ALA A 288 -2.27 -17.02 -7.80
CA ALA A 288 -1.66 -16.11 -8.77
C ALA A 288 -1.08 -16.92 -9.95
N GLY A 289 -1.22 -16.40 -11.18
CA GLY A 289 -0.98 -17.13 -12.44
C GLY A 289 -2.15 -16.94 -13.41
N ALA A 290 -1.94 -17.11 -14.71
CA ALA A 290 -2.97 -16.84 -15.74
C ALA A 290 -4.08 -17.90 -15.77
N SER A 291 -3.77 -19.15 -15.39
CA SER A 291 -4.74 -20.25 -15.30
C SER A 291 -4.27 -21.38 -14.39
N ALA A 292 -5.17 -22.33 -14.06
CA ALA A 292 -4.80 -23.59 -13.40
C ALA A 292 -3.84 -24.47 -14.24
N ASP A 293 -3.73 -24.20 -15.55
CA ASP A 293 -2.81 -24.90 -16.46
C ASP A 293 -1.36 -24.36 -16.40
N ASP A 294 -1.13 -23.23 -15.72
CA ASP A 294 0.18 -22.55 -15.62
C ASP A 294 0.97 -22.84 -14.33
N ASP A 295 0.58 -23.87 -13.57
CA ASP A 295 1.22 -24.21 -12.28
C ASP A 295 1.15 -23.02 -11.28
N PRO A 296 -0.06 -22.68 -10.79
CA PRO A 296 -0.30 -21.43 -10.08
C PRO A 296 0.41 -21.38 -8.72
N ILE A 297 0.94 -20.21 -8.38
CA ILE A 297 1.47 -19.93 -7.04
C ILE A 297 0.32 -19.52 -6.12
N VAL A 298 0.25 -20.12 -4.93
CA VAL A 298 -0.67 -19.69 -3.88
C VAL A 298 -0.01 -18.59 -3.06
N LEU A 299 -0.64 -17.43 -3.01
CA LEU A 299 -0.23 -16.32 -2.16
C LEU A 299 -0.94 -16.44 -0.82
N VAL A 300 -0.16 -16.58 0.24
CA VAL A 300 -0.63 -16.62 1.63
C VAL A 300 -0.14 -15.37 2.33
N GLY A 301 -1.07 -14.53 2.77
CA GLY A 301 -0.81 -13.29 3.49
C GLY A 301 -1.26 -13.33 4.95
N GLY A 302 -0.58 -12.61 5.83
CA GLY A 302 -0.91 -12.56 7.25
C GLY A 302 0.18 -11.89 8.10
N GLN A 303 0.20 -12.25 9.40
CA GLN A 303 1.19 -11.78 10.38
C GLN A 303 1.30 -10.24 10.49
N ASN A 304 0.18 -9.54 10.27
CA ASN A 304 0.15 -8.09 10.33
C ASN A 304 0.51 -7.53 11.71
N HIS A 305 1.02 -6.31 11.72
CA HIS A 305 1.34 -5.54 12.92
C HIS A 305 1.48 -4.05 12.57
N GLN A 306 1.56 -3.18 13.57
CA GLN A 306 1.92 -1.78 13.34
C GLN A 306 3.39 -1.68 12.92
N THR A 307 3.70 -0.90 11.89
CA THR A 307 5.07 -0.76 11.38
C THR A 307 6.05 -0.36 12.49
N GLY A 308 7.24 -0.96 12.50
CA GLY A 308 8.26 -0.76 13.53
C GLY A 308 7.87 -1.30 14.92
N LYS A 309 6.71 -1.94 15.07
CA LYS A 309 6.20 -2.49 16.34
C LYS A 309 5.74 -3.94 16.15
N GLY A 310 6.70 -4.85 16.01
CA GLY A 310 6.39 -6.23 15.63
C GLY A 310 7.26 -7.32 16.21
N GLY A 311 8.37 -6.97 16.86
CA GLY A 311 9.47 -7.91 17.09
C GLY A 311 10.19 -8.25 15.78
N SER A 312 10.84 -9.42 15.71
CA SER A 312 11.58 -9.86 14.52
C SER A 312 10.65 -10.12 13.33
N THR A 313 10.92 -9.45 12.23
CA THR A 313 10.28 -9.63 10.92
C THR A 313 10.64 -11.01 10.35
N SER A 314 11.87 -11.48 10.52
CA SER A 314 12.28 -12.82 10.09
C SER A 314 11.41 -13.91 10.73
N GLN A 315 11.16 -13.80 12.04
CA GLN A 315 10.28 -14.73 12.75
C GLN A 315 8.82 -14.65 12.28
N ARG A 316 8.37 -13.51 11.76
CA ARG A 316 7.03 -13.38 11.17
C ARG A 316 6.93 -14.10 9.83
N TYR A 317 7.94 -13.99 8.98
CA TYR A 317 8.01 -14.82 7.77
C TYR A 317 7.98 -16.31 8.10
N GLU A 318 8.75 -16.76 9.10
CA GLU A 318 8.74 -18.16 9.54
C GLU A 318 7.37 -18.61 10.09
N ARG A 319 6.66 -17.73 10.82
CA ARG A 319 5.29 -18.01 11.28
C ARG A 319 4.32 -18.13 10.12
N LEU A 320 4.42 -17.22 9.13
CA LEU A 320 3.53 -17.22 7.97
C LEU A 320 3.79 -18.44 7.07
N GLU A 321 5.04 -18.81 6.83
CA GLU A 321 5.39 -20.03 6.11
C GLU A 321 4.86 -21.27 6.84
N ARG A 322 5.01 -21.33 8.17
CA ARG A 322 4.45 -22.42 8.97
C ARG A 322 2.93 -22.49 8.84
N GLN A 323 2.24 -21.36 8.90
CA GLN A 323 0.79 -21.30 8.66
C GLN A 323 0.44 -21.82 7.26
N ALA A 324 1.20 -21.44 6.22
CA ALA A 324 0.98 -21.97 4.87
C ALA A 324 1.14 -23.50 4.82
N ARG A 325 2.14 -24.07 5.52
CA ARG A 325 2.37 -25.52 5.62
C ARG A 325 1.35 -26.27 6.49
N GLU A 326 0.69 -25.57 7.42
CA GLU A 326 -0.42 -26.12 8.21
C GLU A 326 -1.70 -26.23 7.36
N HIS A 327 -1.90 -25.30 6.41
CA HIS A 327 -3.06 -25.28 5.52
C HIS A 327 -2.88 -26.11 4.24
N PHE A 328 -1.66 -26.23 3.71
CA PHE A 328 -1.38 -26.86 2.42
C PHE A 328 -0.18 -27.81 2.47
N GLU A 329 -0.20 -28.83 1.61
CA GLU A 329 0.99 -29.62 1.27
C GLU A 329 1.93 -28.78 0.39
N VAL A 330 2.75 -27.94 1.02
CA VAL A 330 3.70 -27.03 0.35
C VAL A 330 4.89 -27.81 -0.20
N GLU A 331 5.06 -27.77 -1.52
CA GLU A 331 6.18 -28.37 -2.24
C GLU A 331 7.42 -27.47 -2.19
N SER A 332 7.24 -26.16 -2.37
CA SER A 332 8.31 -25.16 -2.35
C SER A 332 7.80 -23.76 -1.98
N VAL A 333 8.71 -22.94 -1.44
CA VAL A 333 8.50 -21.50 -1.20
C VAL A 333 9.22 -20.75 -2.31
N GLU A 334 8.48 -19.97 -3.09
CA GLU A 334 8.98 -19.36 -4.32
C GLU A 334 9.42 -17.91 -4.13
N CYS A 335 8.74 -17.21 -3.20
CA CYS A 335 8.99 -15.83 -2.86
C CYS A 335 8.36 -15.49 -1.50
N ARG A 336 8.84 -14.42 -0.89
CA ARG A 336 8.22 -13.78 0.26
C ARG A 336 8.46 -12.28 0.16
N TRP A 337 7.52 -11.47 0.62
CA TRP A 337 7.71 -10.03 0.69
C TRP A 337 6.78 -9.43 1.73
N SER A 338 6.98 -8.15 2.01
CA SER A 338 6.11 -7.38 2.89
C SER A 338 5.54 -6.17 2.15
N THR A 339 4.44 -5.66 2.66
CA THR A 339 3.84 -4.41 2.22
C THR A 339 3.39 -3.61 3.42
N GLN A 340 3.20 -2.32 3.20
CA GLN A 340 2.66 -1.40 4.16
C GLN A 340 1.33 -0.85 3.65
N ASP A 341 0.39 -0.66 4.56
CA ASP A 341 -0.88 0.01 4.35
C ASP A 341 -1.12 1.03 5.46
N PHE A 342 -2.01 1.98 5.22
CA PHE A 342 -2.45 2.93 6.24
C PHE A 342 -3.92 2.71 6.56
N THR A 343 -4.20 2.53 7.85
CA THR A 343 -5.56 2.35 8.39
C THR A 343 -6.06 3.70 8.92
N PRO A 344 -7.11 4.29 8.34
CA PRO A 344 -7.76 5.50 8.86
C PRO A 344 -8.33 5.30 10.26
N VAL A 345 -8.39 6.36 11.07
CA VAL A 345 -8.98 6.32 12.42
C VAL A 345 -10.48 6.03 12.46
N ASP A 346 -11.16 6.16 11.32
CA ASP A 346 -12.59 5.92 11.15
C ASP A 346 -12.86 4.88 10.07
N ASP A 347 -11.84 4.08 9.77
CA ASP A 347 -11.82 2.98 8.84
C ASP A 347 -12.12 3.34 7.36
N LEU A 348 -12.62 4.54 7.04
CA LEU A 348 -12.93 4.98 5.67
C LEU A 348 -11.74 5.69 5.01
N PRO A 349 -11.46 5.47 3.72
CA PRO A 349 -10.37 6.19 3.04
C PRO A 349 -10.57 7.71 3.01
N TYR A 350 -9.49 8.45 2.82
CA TYR A 350 -9.52 9.89 2.60
C TYR A 350 -9.28 10.17 1.12
N VAL A 351 -10.33 10.62 0.42
CA VAL A 351 -10.29 10.98 -1.01
C VAL A 351 -11.04 12.29 -1.23
N GLY A 352 -10.34 13.32 -1.70
CA GLY A 352 -10.92 14.62 -1.98
C GLY A 352 -9.90 15.73 -1.77
N GLU A 353 -10.37 16.95 -1.49
CA GLU A 353 -9.47 18.06 -1.16
C GLU A 353 -8.63 17.74 0.07
N MET A 354 -7.32 17.99 -0.03
CA MET A 354 -6.33 17.61 0.98
C MET A 354 -6.60 18.26 2.35
N GLY A 355 -7.20 19.45 2.36
CA GLY A 355 -7.66 20.10 3.57
C GLY A 355 -8.15 21.53 3.34
N PRO A 356 -8.69 22.20 4.37
CA PRO A 356 -9.48 23.44 4.25
C PRO A 356 -8.75 24.67 3.71
N VAL A 357 -7.45 24.59 3.47
CA VAL A 357 -6.58 25.69 3.01
C VAL A 357 -5.73 25.28 1.81
N SER A 358 -6.12 24.20 1.12
CA SER A 358 -5.39 23.63 -0.01
C SER A 358 -6.31 23.48 -1.22
N ASP A 359 -7.06 24.54 -1.54
CA ASP A 359 -7.88 24.62 -2.77
C ASP A 359 -7.02 24.20 -3.97
N GLY A 360 -7.53 23.29 -4.82
CA GLY A 360 -6.81 22.74 -5.96
C GLY A 360 -5.79 21.64 -5.62
N VAL A 361 -5.70 21.20 -4.37
CA VAL A 361 -4.85 20.07 -3.96
C VAL A 361 -5.71 18.94 -3.42
N TYR A 362 -5.59 17.78 -4.05
CA TYR A 362 -6.36 16.57 -3.75
C TYR A 362 -5.47 15.49 -3.17
N VAL A 363 -6.07 14.58 -2.41
CA VAL A 363 -5.38 13.45 -1.77
C VAL A 363 -6.19 12.17 -1.96
N ALA A 364 -5.49 11.03 -2.07
CA ALA A 364 -6.08 9.70 -1.97
C ALA A 364 -5.20 8.80 -1.09
N THR A 365 -5.66 8.45 0.12
CA THR A 365 -4.88 7.70 1.13
C THR A 365 -5.77 6.86 2.04
N GLY A 366 -5.15 6.01 2.85
CA GLY A 366 -5.82 5.33 3.95
C GLY A 366 -6.71 4.18 3.48
N PHE A 367 -6.22 3.36 2.55
CA PHE A 367 -7.02 2.32 1.93
C PHE A 367 -7.10 1.01 2.73
N ASP A 368 -6.40 0.91 3.87
CA ASP A 368 -6.49 -0.20 4.82
C ASP A 368 -6.32 -1.61 4.18
N GLY A 369 -5.38 -1.77 3.25
CA GLY A 369 -5.15 -3.04 2.54
C GLY A 369 -6.07 -3.29 1.34
N TRP A 370 -7.05 -2.42 1.11
CA TRP A 370 -8.04 -2.51 0.04
C TRP A 370 -7.82 -1.46 -1.05
N GLY A 371 -6.55 -1.15 -1.34
CA GLY A 371 -6.15 -0.10 -2.27
C GLY A 371 -6.49 -0.35 -3.73
N MET A 372 -6.79 -1.59 -4.14
CA MET A 372 -7.12 -1.88 -5.53
C MET A 372 -8.45 -1.25 -5.96
N THR A 373 -9.50 -1.44 -5.17
CA THR A 373 -10.83 -0.87 -5.43
C THR A 373 -10.95 0.53 -4.86
N ASN A 374 -10.53 0.77 -3.60
CA ASN A 374 -10.61 2.12 -3.03
C ASN A 374 -9.68 3.11 -3.73
N GLY A 375 -8.49 2.70 -4.17
CA GLY A 375 -7.58 3.57 -4.92
C GLY A 375 -8.13 3.90 -6.31
N THR A 376 -8.69 2.92 -7.02
CA THR A 376 -9.37 3.15 -8.31
C THR A 376 -10.59 4.06 -8.15
N ALA A 377 -11.46 3.79 -7.17
CA ALA A 377 -12.59 4.66 -6.85
C ALA A 377 -12.10 6.07 -6.51
N GLY A 378 -11.03 6.18 -5.71
CA GLY A 378 -10.45 7.44 -5.30
C GLY A 378 -9.93 8.28 -6.47
N GLY A 379 -9.20 7.65 -7.40
CA GLY A 379 -8.72 8.33 -8.60
C GLY A 379 -9.86 8.86 -9.47
N ARG A 380 -10.95 8.10 -9.61
CA ARG A 380 -12.14 8.52 -10.36
C ARG A 380 -12.89 9.67 -9.67
N ILE A 381 -13.07 9.60 -8.36
CA ILE A 381 -13.68 10.68 -7.57
C ILE A 381 -12.89 11.98 -7.74
N ILE A 382 -11.56 11.92 -7.61
CA ILE A 382 -10.70 13.11 -7.77
C ILE A 382 -10.80 13.68 -9.19
N ALA A 383 -10.80 12.82 -10.21
CA ALA A 383 -10.97 13.28 -11.59
C ALA A 383 -12.32 13.98 -11.81
N ASP A 384 -13.41 13.50 -11.21
CA ASP A 384 -14.71 14.17 -11.27
C ASP A 384 -14.67 15.54 -10.56
N LEU A 385 -14.06 15.61 -9.36
CA LEU A 385 -13.93 16.86 -8.61
C LEU A 385 -13.14 17.92 -9.38
N ILE A 386 -12.00 17.58 -9.98
CA ILE A 386 -11.18 18.49 -10.81
C ILE A 386 -11.94 18.96 -12.07
N ARG A 387 -12.89 18.17 -12.56
CA ARG A 387 -13.73 18.53 -13.71
C ARG A 387 -14.98 19.33 -13.32
N ASP A 388 -15.15 19.65 -12.03
CA ASP A 388 -16.37 20.22 -11.46
C ASP A 388 -17.62 19.36 -11.77
N GLU A 389 -17.45 18.04 -11.86
CA GLU A 389 -18.52 17.07 -12.13
C GLU A 389 -19.06 16.47 -10.82
N PRO A 390 -20.40 16.33 -10.66
CA PRO A 390 -20.95 15.70 -9.47
C PRO A 390 -20.59 14.21 -9.39
N ASN A 391 -19.93 13.79 -8.31
CA ASN A 391 -19.72 12.40 -7.99
C ASN A 391 -20.62 11.97 -6.81
N PRO A 392 -21.49 10.96 -6.97
CA PRO A 392 -22.45 10.56 -5.93
C PRO A 392 -21.82 9.93 -4.69
N HIS A 393 -20.52 9.62 -4.73
CA HIS A 393 -19.81 8.95 -3.64
C HIS A 393 -18.76 9.84 -2.96
N ALA A 394 -18.50 11.05 -3.47
CA ALA A 394 -17.45 11.93 -2.94
C ALA A 394 -17.58 12.18 -1.42
N ASP A 395 -18.81 12.47 -0.95
CA ASP A 395 -19.08 12.75 0.47
C ASP A 395 -18.71 11.58 1.41
N VAL A 396 -18.73 10.33 0.91
CA VAL A 396 -18.35 9.14 1.70
C VAL A 396 -16.86 9.17 2.04
N PHE A 397 -16.03 9.64 1.11
CA PHE A 397 -14.57 9.60 1.23
C PHE A 397 -13.96 10.96 1.58
N ASP A 398 -14.78 12.02 1.64
CA ASP A 398 -14.34 13.39 1.89
C ASP A 398 -13.40 13.46 3.12
N PRO A 399 -12.17 13.99 2.98
CA PRO A 399 -11.24 14.12 4.09
C PRO A 399 -11.69 15.09 5.19
N SER A 400 -12.73 15.88 4.98
CA SER A 400 -13.33 16.80 5.94
C SER A 400 -14.64 16.28 6.55
N ARG A 401 -15.04 15.03 6.23
CA ARG A 401 -16.24 14.40 6.81
C ARG A 401 -16.21 14.39 8.34
N PHE A 402 -17.40 14.44 8.93
CA PHE A 402 -17.55 14.40 10.38
C PHE A 402 -17.64 12.96 10.88
N THR A 403 -16.73 12.58 11.78
CA THR A 403 -16.72 11.24 12.38
C THR A 403 -16.81 11.32 13.93
N PRO A 404 -17.94 10.91 14.54
CA PRO A 404 -18.13 11.00 16.00
C PRO A 404 -17.21 10.10 16.84
N SER A 405 -16.94 8.88 16.36
CA SER A 405 -16.13 7.81 16.97
C SER A 405 -14.62 8.11 16.93
N ALA A 406 -14.16 8.70 15.83
CA ALA A 406 -12.75 8.99 15.56
C ALA A 406 -12.05 9.78 16.67
N ALA A 407 -12.78 10.56 17.48
CA ALA A 407 -12.19 11.29 18.60
C ALA A 407 -11.51 10.37 19.64
N GLY A 408 -12.03 9.15 19.84
CA GLY A 408 -11.43 8.17 20.76
C GLY A 408 -10.16 7.54 20.20
N ASP A 409 -10.24 7.04 18.97
CA ASP A 409 -9.11 6.38 18.29
C ASP A 409 -8.00 7.37 17.95
N PHE A 410 -8.35 8.60 17.56
CA PHE A 410 -7.40 9.70 17.40
C PHE A 410 -6.55 9.90 18.67
N VAL A 411 -7.16 9.91 19.86
CA VAL A 411 -6.40 10.08 21.12
C VAL A 411 -5.49 8.88 21.39
N LYS A 412 -5.96 7.66 21.13
CA LYS A 412 -5.19 6.43 21.38
C LYS A 412 -3.99 6.33 20.44
N GLU A 413 -4.18 6.50 19.14
CA GLU A 413 -3.10 6.40 18.15
C GLU A 413 -2.03 7.47 18.38
N ASN A 414 -2.43 8.71 18.69
CA ASN A 414 -1.48 9.78 19.02
C ASN A 414 -0.77 9.56 20.37
N ALA A 415 -1.41 8.89 21.33
CA ALA A 415 -0.75 8.50 22.58
C ALA A 415 0.33 7.43 22.34
N ASP A 416 0.09 6.47 21.45
CA ASP A 416 1.07 5.44 21.09
C ASP A 416 2.28 6.03 20.34
N VAL A 417 2.07 7.06 19.51
CA VAL A 417 3.17 7.84 18.91
C VAL A 417 3.97 8.56 19.98
N ALA A 418 3.32 9.28 20.90
CA ALA A 418 4.01 9.98 21.99
C ALA A 418 4.79 9.03 22.91
N ALA A 419 4.22 7.86 23.20
CA ALA A 419 4.87 6.81 23.98
C ALA A 419 6.12 6.27 23.26
N SER A 420 6.04 6.03 21.94
CA SER A 420 7.18 5.60 21.13
C SER A 420 8.25 6.69 21.11
N PHE A 421 7.88 7.93 20.76
CA PHE A 421 8.81 9.07 20.73
C PHE A 421 9.53 9.27 22.07
N VAL A 422 8.84 9.29 23.21
CA VAL A 422 9.50 9.55 24.51
C VAL A 422 10.22 8.31 25.03
N GLY A 423 9.58 7.14 24.97
CA GLY A 423 10.11 5.89 25.52
C GLY A 423 11.37 5.43 24.80
N ASP A 424 11.39 5.57 23.48
CA ASP A 424 12.50 5.10 22.65
C ASP A 424 13.76 5.91 22.89
N TRP A 425 13.65 7.24 22.91
CA TRP A 425 14.77 8.13 23.20
C TRP A 425 15.39 7.89 24.59
N LEU A 426 14.61 7.37 25.56
CA LEU A 426 15.07 7.03 26.90
C LEU A 426 15.74 5.65 27.01
N THR A 427 15.37 4.70 26.16
CA THR A 427 15.69 3.27 26.36
C THR A 427 16.50 2.62 25.24
N LYS A 428 16.40 3.12 24.00
CA LYS A 428 17.02 2.51 22.83
C LYS A 428 18.47 2.87 22.59
N PRO A 429 18.93 4.13 22.76
CA PRO A 429 20.33 4.46 22.51
C PRO A 429 21.20 3.74 23.54
N ARG A 430 21.82 2.62 23.13
CA ARG A 430 22.72 1.86 23.99
C ARG A 430 24.10 2.53 23.97
N ALA A 431 24.75 2.56 25.13
CA ALA A 431 26.13 3.02 25.27
C ALA A 431 27.16 1.91 24.90
N GLU A 432 26.77 0.90 24.12
CA GLU A 432 27.60 -0.27 23.85
C GLU A 432 28.46 -0.11 22.57
N GLU A 433 29.67 -0.68 22.60
CA GLU A 433 30.64 -0.61 21.51
C GLU A 433 30.17 -1.42 20.29
N MET A 434 30.37 -0.90 19.06
CA MET A 434 30.14 -1.57 17.76
C MET A 434 30.81 -2.96 17.61
N ARG A 435 31.72 -3.32 18.54
CA ARG A 435 32.59 -4.51 18.47
C ARG A 435 31.86 -5.85 18.57
N ASN A 436 30.57 -5.88 18.91
CA ASN A 436 29.79 -7.10 19.09
C ASN A 436 28.66 -7.28 18.06
N LEU A 437 28.63 -6.51 16.98
CA LEU A 437 27.61 -6.67 15.94
C LEU A 437 28.03 -7.80 14.98
N ASP A 438 27.29 -8.91 14.96
CA ASP A 438 27.53 -10.00 14.00
C ASP A 438 27.07 -9.60 12.59
N VAL A 439 27.43 -10.40 11.60
CA VAL A 439 26.98 -10.21 10.21
C VAL A 439 25.45 -10.34 10.12
N ASP A 440 24.83 -9.45 9.36
CA ASP A 440 23.38 -9.31 9.18
C ASP A 440 22.61 -8.85 10.43
N GLU A 441 23.31 -8.27 11.40
CA GLU A 441 22.71 -7.63 12.57
C GLU A 441 22.79 -6.10 12.48
N ALA A 442 21.85 -5.43 13.12
CA ALA A 442 21.90 -3.98 13.32
C ALA A 442 21.58 -3.59 14.76
N THR A 443 22.00 -2.37 15.12
CA THR A 443 21.73 -1.80 16.44
C THR A 443 21.63 -0.28 16.37
N VAL A 444 20.98 0.32 17.38
CA VAL A 444 20.89 1.77 17.54
C VAL A 444 21.78 2.20 18.71
N LEU A 445 22.77 3.03 18.43
CA LEU A 445 23.78 3.49 19.37
C LEU A 445 23.68 4.99 19.59
N ARG A 446 24.24 5.45 20.72
CA ARG A 446 24.46 6.88 20.98
C ARG A 446 25.94 7.20 20.83
N ASP A 447 26.28 8.14 19.96
CA ASP A 447 27.62 8.73 19.88
C ASP A 447 27.54 10.23 20.16
N GLY A 448 28.08 10.64 21.31
CA GLY A 448 27.92 12.02 21.79
C GLY A 448 26.45 12.43 21.93
N ASP A 449 26.07 13.46 21.16
CA ASP A 449 24.70 13.98 21.07
C ASP A 449 23.88 13.30 19.96
N ASP A 450 24.54 12.56 19.08
CA ASP A 450 23.94 11.91 17.91
C ASP A 450 23.46 10.49 18.24
N VAL A 451 22.46 10.02 17.49
CA VAL A 451 21.90 8.67 17.61
C VAL A 451 21.97 8.02 16.23
N CYS A 452 22.69 6.90 16.15
CA CYS A 452 23.06 6.26 14.89
C CYS A 452 22.48 4.84 14.82
N GLY A 453 21.91 4.48 13.68
CA GLY A 453 21.63 3.11 13.30
C GLY A 453 22.85 2.53 12.61
N VAL A 454 23.33 1.38 13.09
CA VAL A 454 24.52 0.70 12.57
C VAL A 454 24.13 -0.71 12.15
N TYR A 455 24.34 -1.05 10.88
CA TYR A 455 24.11 -2.37 10.29
C TYR A 455 25.43 -2.96 9.80
N ARG A 456 25.66 -4.26 10.01
CA ARG A 456 26.77 -4.99 9.38
C ARG A 456 26.22 -5.90 8.28
N ASP A 457 26.65 -5.70 7.05
CA ASP A 457 26.19 -6.50 5.92
C ASP A 457 26.83 -7.89 5.83
N ALA A 458 26.41 -8.65 4.81
CA ALA A 458 26.85 -10.02 4.57
C ALA A 458 28.36 -10.14 4.27
N ASP A 459 28.98 -9.10 3.73
CA ASP A 459 30.41 -9.04 3.44
C ASP A 459 31.23 -8.56 4.65
N GLY A 460 30.53 -8.09 5.70
CA GLY A 460 31.09 -7.64 6.97
C GLY A 460 31.34 -6.13 7.01
N ASP A 461 30.98 -5.41 5.94
CA ASP A 461 31.06 -3.95 5.87
C ASP A 461 29.98 -3.34 6.78
N VAL A 462 30.30 -2.17 7.34
CA VAL A 462 29.44 -1.49 8.31
C VAL A 462 28.82 -0.27 7.65
N HIS A 463 27.51 -0.16 7.80
CA HIS A 463 26.69 0.94 7.29
C HIS A 463 26.14 1.72 8.48
N ALA A 464 26.40 3.03 8.53
CA ALA A 464 25.98 3.91 9.62
C ALA A 464 25.13 5.07 9.09
N VAL A 465 23.96 5.24 9.68
CA VAL A 465 22.99 6.28 9.34
C VAL A 465 22.46 6.93 10.60
N SER A 466 21.90 8.14 10.49
CA SER A 466 21.11 8.71 11.57
C SER A 466 19.94 7.78 11.90
N ALA A 467 19.76 7.47 13.19
CA ALA A 467 18.58 6.74 13.65
C ALA A 467 17.35 7.66 13.77
N VAL A 468 17.47 8.96 13.47
CA VAL A 468 16.43 9.95 13.65
C VAL A 468 15.68 10.13 12.33
N CYS A 469 14.43 9.70 12.29
CA CYS A 469 13.58 9.83 11.12
C CYS A 469 13.36 11.33 10.77
N PRO A 470 13.67 11.78 9.53
CA PRO A 470 13.58 13.19 9.14
C PRO A 470 12.14 13.73 9.06
N HIS A 471 11.13 12.85 9.09
CA HIS A 471 9.73 13.29 9.09
C HIS A 471 9.37 14.08 10.37
N MET A 472 9.57 13.48 11.56
CA MET A 472 9.17 14.07 12.85
C MET A 472 10.12 13.73 14.02
N GLY A 473 11.31 13.20 13.76
CA GLY A 473 12.34 12.96 14.77
C GLY A 473 12.16 11.69 15.62
N CYS A 474 11.29 10.77 15.23
CA CYS A 474 11.18 9.47 15.89
C CYS A 474 12.42 8.61 15.60
N LEU A 475 12.79 7.74 16.56
CA LEU A 475 13.86 6.79 16.32
C LEU A 475 13.36 5.63 15.45
N VAL A 476 14.13 5.29 14.41
CA VAL A 476 13.84 4.13 13.54
C VAL A 476 14.21 2.81 14.22
N GLU A 477 13.53 1.74 13.82
CA GLU A 477 13.77 0.37 14.26
C GLU A 477 14.37 -0.47 13.14
N TRP A 478 15.27 -1.40 13.49
CA TRP A 478 15.79 -2.35 12.52
C TRP A 478 14.75 -3.43 12.19
N ASN A 479 14.47 -3.58 10.90
CA ASN A 479 13.69 -4.66 10.34
C ASN A 479 14.66 -5.72 9.78
N ASP A 480 14.86 -6.80 10.56
CA ASP A 480 15.81 -7.87 10.26
C ASP A 480 15.43 -8.74 9.06
N GLY A 481 14.15 -8.82 8.73
CA GLY A 481 13.66 -9.64 7.61
C GLY A 481 13.87 -8.97 6.25
N ASP A 482 13.66 -7.65 6.20
CA ASP A 482 13.76 -6.85 4.97
C ASP A 482 15.08 -6.08 4.86
N ARG A 483 15.86 -6.00 5.96
CA ARG A 483 17.08 -5.20 6.10
C ARG A 483 16.81 -3.71 5.88
N THR A 484 15.82 -3.19 6.58
CA THR A 484 15.37 -1.80 6.49
C THR A 484 15.33 -1.13 7.86
N TRP A 485 15.39 0.19 7.86
CA TRP A 485 15.08 1.01 9.03
C TRP A 485 13.64 1.49 8.93
N ASP A 486 12.80 1.12 9.89
CA ASP A 486 11.36 1.39 9.87
C ASP A 486 10.98 2.32 11.04
N CYS A 487 10.32 3.44 10.74
CA CYS A 487 9.88 4.42 11.73
C CYS A 487 8.55 3.97 12.38
N PRO A 488 8.52 3.72 13.70
CA PRO A 488 7.35 3.18 14.40
C PRO A 488 6.21 4.19 14.61
N CYS A 489 6.45 5.47 14.33
CA CYS A 489 5.47 6.54 14.52
C CYS A 489 4.49 6.61 13.35
N HIS A 490 5.01 6.84 12.14
CA HIS A 490 4.21 7.16 10.96
C HIS A 490 4.56 6.30 9.74
N GLY A 491 5.43 5.29 9.90
CA GLY A 491 5.65 4.27 8.88
C GLY A 491 6.68 4.59 7.81
N SER A 492 7.49 5.65 7.95
CA SER A 492 8.60 5.87 7.01
C SER A 492 9.57 4.69 7.03
N ARG A 493 10.01 4.24 5.86
CA ARG A 493 10.95 3.13 5.72
C ARG A 493 12.16 3.58 4.92
N PHE A 494 13.33 3.09 5.30
CA PHE A 494 14.60 3.40 4.66
C PHE A 494 15.38 2.11 4.42
N ASP A 495 16.15 2.04 3.34
CA ASP A 495 17.10 0.95 3.16
C ASP A 495 18.22 1.03 4.22
N TYR A 496 19.08 0.02 4.27
CA TYR A 496 20.16 -0.03 5.24
C TYR A 496 21.24 1.05 5.02
N GLU A 497 21.27 1.71 3.85
CA GLU A 497 22.14 2.85 3.53
C GLU A 497 21.48 4.20 3.84
N GLY A 498 20.20 4.20 4.24
CA GLY A 498 19.43 5.38 4.62
C GLY A 498 18.52 5.94 3.54
N GLY A 499 18.52 5.38 2.33
CA GLY A 499 17.66 5.82 1.23
C GLY A 499 16.19 5.60 1.52
N VAL A 500 15.32 6.58 1.25
CA VAL A 500 13.87 6.43 1.48
C VAL A 500 13.28 5.32 0.61
N ILE A 501 12.65 4.32 1.24
CA ILE A 501 11.85 3.27 0.60
C ILE A 501 10.37 3.65 0.60
N ASP A 502 9.82 4.12 1.72
CA ASP A 502 8.40 4.48 1.85
C ASP A 502 8.24 5.73 2.71
N GLY A 503 7.26 6.57 2.34
CA GLY A 503 6.95 7.81 3.04
C GLY A 503 6.33 7.56 4.41
N PRO A 504 6.07 8.61 5.22
CA PRO A 504 6.03 10.04 4.87
C PRO A 504 7.35 10.78 4.59
N ALA A 505 8.49 10.27 5.03
CA ALA A 505 9.76 10.96 4.80
C ALA A 505 10.01 11.14 3.29
N VAL A 506 10.45 12.34 2.91
CA VAL A 506 10.89 12.66 1.53
C VAL A 506 12.40 12.87 1.42
N GLU A 507 13.07 12.90 2.57
CA GLU A 507 14.52 13.00 2.72
C GLU A 507 15.06 11.66 3.26
N ASP A 508 16.25 11.28 2.78
CA ASP A 508 16.97 10.11 3.25
C ASP A 508 17.45 10.30 4.69
N LEU A 509 17.75 9.20 5.41
CA LEU A 509 18.50 9.29 6.67
C LEU A 509 19.91 9.84 6.37
N ALA A 510 20.38 10.78 7.18
CA ALA A 510 21.72 11.33 7.01
C ALA A 510 22.76 10.21 7.16
N SER A 511 23.70 10.11 6.21
CA SER A 511 24.86 9.24 6.33
C SER A 511 25.78 9.76 7.43
N GLU A 512 26.18 8.89 8.36
CA GLU A 512 27.18 9.22 9.37
C GLU A 512 28.56 8.82 8.84
N SER A 513 29.51 9.74 8.81
CA SER A 513 30.87 9.44 8.33
C SER A 513 31.66 8.65 9.38
N ASP A 514 32.40 7.64 8.93
CA ASP A 514 33.41 6.92 9.72
C ASP A 514 34.56 7.86 10.17
N ASP A 515 34.40 8.59 11.27
CA ASP A 515 35.52 9.31 11.94
C ASP A 515 35.83 8.76 13.34
#